data_AF-A0A2G2H4M5-F1
#
_entry.id   AF-A0A2G2H4M5-F1
#
_cell.length_a   1.000
_cell.length_b   1.000
_cell.length_c   1.000
_cell.angle_alpha   90.00
_cell.angle_beta   90.00
_cell.angle_gamma   90.00
#
_symmetry.space_group_name_H-M   'P 1'
#
loop_
_entity.id
_entity.type
_entity.pdbx_description
1 polymer ?
#
loop_
_entity_poly.entity_id
_entity_poly.type
_entity_poly.pdbx_seq_one_letter_code
_entity_poly.pdbx_strand_id
1 'polypeptide(L)'
;DVRNESPELAGDAAARREIDARIAHLSAQLEGLLREGFERAHWFDTGKPLDLDSLSYGLSQAASDIARRTFRQAPIVHSELINRRRPSSNSNAALRALLHAIVVGRGEQHFGITGYPAEKGLAVTVLERAGLYVRQGERWDFVPPDETSTFAPLWSLTDGLLEAGEQVCVADIYRAWGEPPYGVQQGVMPLLLVTYLFSRRHSTAVYAKEAFQPAISDLVMDLLLQDPEHIALRSVPTDAANAAALKQFAAVAGEFVEEAPSEEPLEIAQALVQFAYTLPNWSRKAQAAFSKQAVDVRRLLLDADDPYQLLFVDLPEALDASSGKDIAHALRKALGELDHAYPAMIEHLKDRMLEGLKHRDAENLAELVERAKRIAGHGGDDLKLRGFITRLAEFDGSTQSVADICGLVMGKPVTTWHDLEPSRAAMQLSEYAYRFRRVELFGDNDQQPTQTAVMVMAGVGSTERSVVRRAQIATGAQQRLGPLLDELGKTLDAAQLEPDMVLAVIAELAQRHIKDDGERDVSVALSAEKEA
;
A
#
# COMPACT_ATOMS: atom_id res chain seq x y z
N ASP A 1 3.06 -22.04 52.05
CA ASP A 1 3.52 -23.44 52.13
C ASP A 1 4.78 -23.54 53.00
N VAL A 2 4.63 -23.94 54.28
CA VAL A 2 5.71 -23.94 55.29
C VAL A 2 6.95 -24.71 54.83
N ARG A 3 6.77 -25.79 54.04
CA ARG A 3 7.88 -26.56 53.48
C ARG A 3 8.72 -25.76 52.47
N ASN A 4 8.08 -24.89 51.70
CA ASN A 4 8.69 -24.15 50.59
C ASN A 4 9.01 -22.68 50.92
N GLU A 5 8.40 -22.11 51.98
CA GLU A 5 8.47 -20.68 52.32
C GLU A 5 9.29 -20.39 53.60
N SER A 6 9.77 -21.41 54.32
CA SER A 6 10.54 -21.22 55.57
C SER A 6 12.05 -21.40 55.34
N PRO A 7 12.86 -20.31 55.32
CA PRO A 7 14.30 -20.37 55.09
C PRO A 7 15.06 -21.19 56.14
N GLU A 8 14.50 -21.25 57.35
CA GLU A 8 15.03 -21.97 58.52
C GLU A 8 15.13 -23.49 58.29
N LEU A 9 14.35 -24.04 57.34
CA LEU A 9 14.35 -25.47 57.00
C LEU A 9 15.44 -25.86 55.99
N ALA A 10 16.11 -24.90 55.33
CA ALA A 10 17.13 -25.21 54.32
C ALA A 10 18.37 -25.90 54.93
N GLY A 11 18.71 -25.56 56.19
CA GLY A 11 19.86 -26.10 56.92
C GLY A 11 19.57 -27.34 57.76
N ASP A 12 18.31 -27.65 58.07
CA ASP A 12 17.93 -28.73 58.98
C ASP A 12 17.26 -29.89 58.23
N ALA A 13 18.00 -30.99 58.05
CA ALA A 13 17.49 -32.19 57.41
C ALA A 13 16.50 -32.99 58.28
N ALA A 14 16.59 -32.88 59.61
CA ALA A 14 15.68 -33.58 60.53
C ALA A 14 14.31 -32.89 60.56
N ALA A 15 14.29 -31.56 60.64
CA ALA A 15 13.07 -30.76 60.57
C ALA A 15 12.32 -30.96 59.24
N ARG A 16 13.03 -31.02 58.11
CA ARG A 16 12.44 -31.34 56.79
C ARG A 16 11.80 -32.72 56.75
N ARG A 17 12.49 -33.75 57.26
CA ARG A 17 11.94 -35.11 57.32
C ARG A 17 10.69 -35.20 58.19
N GLU A 18 10.67 -34.49 59.33
CA GLU A 18 9.50 -34.45 60.21
C GLU A 18 8.30 -33.77 59.54
N ILE A 19 8.52 -32.66 58.84
CA ILE A 19 7.46 -31.98 58.07
C ILE A 19 6.94 -32.89 56.95
N ASP A 20 7.84 -33.53 56.20
CA ASP A 20 7.47 -34.47 55.13
C ASP A 20 6.68 -35.65 55.67
N ALA A 21 7.07 -36.19 56.83
CA ALA A 21 6.36 -37.28 57.50
C ALA A 21 4.96 -36.84 57.96
N ARG A 22 4.81 -35.62 58.50
CA ARG A 22 3.51 -35.06 58.89
C ARG A 22 2.60 -34.82 57.71
N ILE A 23 3.14 -34.26 56.62
CA ILE A 23 2.39 -34.07 55.37
C ILE A 23 1.92 -35.44 54.86
N ALA A 24 2.81 -36.43 54.77
CA ALA A 24 2.45 -37.77 54.32
C ALA A 24 1.37 -38.41 55.21
N HIS A 25 1.48 -38.27 56.53
CA HIS A 25 0.48 -38.79 57.47
C HIS A 25 -0.89 -38.12 57.31
N LEU A 26 -0.93 -36.80 57.25
CA LEU A 26 -2.16 -36.04 57.08
C LEU A 26 -2.80 -36.29 55.71
N SER A 27 -2.00 -36.39 54.65
CA SER A 27 -2.48 -36.76 53.32
C SER A 27 -3.12 -38.14 53.32
N ALA A 28 -2.49 -39.14 53.95
CA ALA A 28 -3.06 -40.48 54.07
C ALA A 28 -4.36 -40.51 54.88
N GLN A 29 -4.45 -39.74 55.97
CA GLN A 29 -5.68 -39.59 56.74
C GLN A 29 -6.80 -38.94 55.92
N LEU A 30 -6.49 -37.86 55.20
CA LEU A 30 -7.42 -37.19 54.33
C LEU A 30 -7.91 -38.10 53.20
N GLU A 31 -7.01 -38.84 52.55
CA GLU A 31 -7.37 -39.83 51.53
C GLU A 31 -8.31 -40.91 52.08
N GLY A 32 -8.08 -41.36 53.32
CA GLY A 32 -8.97 -42.30 54.01
C GLY A 32 -10.37 -41.73 54.24
N LEU A 33 -10.46 -40.50 54.78
CA LEU A 33 -11.74 -39.81 55.00
C LEU A 33 -12.49 -39.54 53.69
N LEU A 34 -11.76 -39.14 52.64
CA LEU A 34 -12.34 -38.93 51.31
C LEU A 34 -12.88 -40.24 50.71
N ARG A 35 -12.16 -41.35 50.89
CA ARG A 35 -12.61 -42.67 50.42
C ARG A 35 -13.88 -43.10 51.13
N GLU A 36 -13.94 -42.98 52.45
CA GLU A 36 -15.13 -43.30 53.24
C GLU A 36 -16.33 -42.41 52.84
N GLY A 37 -16.08 -41.11 52.65
CA GLY A 37 -17.09 -40.18 52.16
C GLY A 37 -17.58 -40.52 50.75
N PHE A 38 -16.68 -40.92 49.86
CA PHE A 38 -16.99 -41.33 48.49
C PHE A 38 -17.80 -42.63 48.43
N GLU A 39 -17.46 -43.61 49.26
CA GLU A 39 -18.20 -44.89 49.37
C GLU A 39 -19.62 -44.70 49.92
N ARG A 40 -19.84 -43.72 50.80
CA ARG A 40 -21.15 -43.40 51.37
C ARG A 40 -21.93 -42.36 50.57
N ALA A 41 -21.35 -41.82 49.49
CA ALA A 41 -21.98 -40.76 48.72
C ALA A 41 -23.18 -41.29 47.91
N HIS A 42 -24.22 -40.47 47.81
CA HIS A 42 -25.32 -40.69 46.88
C HIS A 42 -25.03 -39.97 45.56
N TRP A 43 -25.03 -40.73 44.47
CA TRP A 43 -24.69 -40.23 43.14
C TRP A 43 -25.94 -39.95 42.32
N PHE A 44 -25.91 -38.88 41.53
CA PHE A 44 -27.03 -38.47 40.68
C PHE A 44 -26.54 -38.20 39.25
N ASP A 45 -27.30 -38.65 38.25
CA ASP A 45 -27.14 -38.29 36.85
C ASP A 45 -28.36 -37.47 36.41
N THR A 46 -28.17 -36.19 36.05
CA THR A 46 -29.26 -35.27 35.64
C THR A 46 -30.44 -35.23 36.61
N GLY A 47 -30.16 -35.27 37.91
CA GLY A 47 -31.17 -35.24 38.98
C GLY A 47 -31.83 -36.58 39.29
N LYS A 48 -31.46 -37.67 38.61
CA LYS A 48 -31.92 -39.03 38.93
C LYS A 48 -30.86 -39.76 39.76
N PRO A 49 -31.22 -40.43 40.87
CA PRO A 49 -30.26 -41.20 41.66
C PRO A 49 -29.73 -42.37 40.82
N LEU A 50 -28.41 -42.57 40.86
CA LEU A 50 -27.74 -43.74 40.29
C LEU A 50 -27.81 -44.88 41.30
N ASP A 51 -28.56 -45.93 40.96
CA ASP A 51 -28.67 -47.13 41.78
C ASP A 51 -27.49 -48.07 41.51
N LEU A 52 -26.39 -47.85 42.22
CA LEU A 52 -25.15 -48.62 42.09
C LEU A 52 -25.29 -50.08 42.56
N ASP A 53 -26.31 -50.40 43.35
CA ASP A 53 -26.56 -51.76 43.85
C ASP A 53 -27.32 -52.61 42.81
N SER A 54 -28.16 -51.97 41.99
CA SER A 54 -28.91 -52.63 40.89
C SER A 54 -28.12 -52.76 39.59
N LEU A 55 -27.14 -51.88 39.37
CA LEU A 55 -26.31 -51.86 38.17
C LEU A 55 -25.18 -52.87 38.34
N SER A 56 -25.08 -53.85 37.45
CA SER A 56 -23.96 -54.80 37.41
C SER A 56 -22.60 -54.16 37.06
N TYR A 57 -22.50 -52.83 37.12
CA TYR A 57 -21.34 -52.03 36.75
C TYR A 57 -21.13 -50.85 37.69
N GLY A 58 -19.87 -50.60 38.06
CA GLY A 58 -19.50 -49.57 39.03
C GLY A 58 -19.49 -48.13 38.48
N LEU A 59 -19.21 -47.17 39.37
CA LEU A 59 -19.15 -45.73 39.09
C LEU A 59 -18.31 -45.34 37.87
N SER A 60 -17.21 -46.05 37.60
CA SER A 60 -16.36 -45.79 36.44
C SER A 60 -17.09 -45.97 35.10
N GLN A 61 -18.00 -46.94 35.01
CA GLN A 61 -18.79 -47.16 33.80
C GLN A 61 -19.89 -46.10 33.67
N ALA A 62 -20.56 -45.73 34.76
CA ALA A 62 -21.51 -44.62 34.76
C ALA A 62 -20.86 -43.31 34.32
N ALA A 63 -19.67 -42.99 34.82
CA ALA A 63 -18.88 -41.83 34.38
C ALA A 63 -18.53 -41.90 32.89
N SER A 64 -18.17 -43.08 32.39
CA SER A 64 -17.87 -43.29 30.97
C SER A 64 -19.11 -43.08 30.07
N ASP A 65 -20.29 -43.52 30.53
CA ASP A 65 -21.54 -43.35 29.79
C ASP A 65 -22.00 -41.88 29.76
N ILE A 66 -21.87 -41.19 30.90
CA ILE A 66 -22.11 -39.74 30.98
C ILE A 66 -21.16 -38.99 30.04
N ALA A 67 -19.88 -39.35 30.02
CA ALA A 67 -18.88 -38.75 29.12
C ALA A 67 -19.22 -39.01 27.64
N ARG A 68 -19.56 -40.25 27.27
CA ARG A 68 -19.98 -40.60 25.89
C ARG A 68 -21.20 -39.81 25.43
N ARG A 69 -22.16 -39.57 26.33
CA ARG A 69 -23.37 -38.80 26.03
C ARG A 69 -23.10 -37.29 25.93
N THR A 70 -22.29 -36.77 26.85
CA THR A 70 -21.98 -35.34 26.95
C THR A 70 -21.04 -34.90 25.82
N PHE A 71 -19.99 -35.68 25.54
CA PHE A 71 -18.96 -35.40 24.55
C PHE A 71 -19.08 -36.31 23.32
N ARG A 72 -20.31 -36.45 22.81
CA ARG A 72 -20.65 -37.37 21.71
C ARG A 72 -19.99 -37.03 20.36
N GLN A 73 -19.44 -35.82 20.22
CA GLN A 73 -18.75 -35.34 19.02
C GLN A 73 -17.24 -35.11 19.28
N ALA A 74 -16.71 -35.68 20.37
CA ALA A 74 -15.28 -35.62 20.64
C ALA A 74 -14.46 -36.33 19.56
N PRO A 75 -13.39 -35.72 19.04
CA PRO A 75 -12.47 -36.40 18.13
C PRO A 75 -11.76 -37.54 18.85
N ILE A 76 -11.60 -38.68 18.18
CA ILE A 76 -10.88 -39.83 18.74
C ILE A 76 -9.38 -39.65 18.51
N VAL A 77 -8.64 -39.33 19.57
CA VAL A 77 -7.20 -39.08 19.54
C VAL A 77 -6.44 -40.17 20.28
N HIS A 78 -5.71 -41.00 19.54
CA HIS A 78 -4.94 -42.12 20.08
C HIS A 78 -3.53 -41.71 20.55
N SER A 79 -3.44 -40.72 21.43
CA SER A 79 -2.17 -40.30 22.04
C SER A 79 -2.34 -39.84 23.49
N GLU A 80 -1.95 -40.69 24.43
CA GLU A 80 -1.97 -40.33 25.86
C GLU A 80 -0.98 -39.24 26.24
N LEU A 81 0.05 -39.00 25.40
CA LEU A 81 1.07 -37.99 25.68
C LEU A 81 0.48 -36.58 25.68
N ILE A 82 -0.40 -36.30 24.72
CA ILE A 82 -0.99 -34.97 24.51
C ILE A 82 -2.49 -34.91 24.83
N ASN A 83 -3.21 -36.04 24.85
CA ASN A 83 -4.63 -36.10 25.24
C ASN A 83 -4.83 -35.97 26.75
N ARG A 84 -4.39 -34.84 27.29
CA ARG A 84 -4.44 -34.46 28.71
C ARG A 84 -4.62 -32.95 28.83
N ARG A 85 -5.22 -32.51 29.93
CA ARG A 85 -5.36 -31.08 30.24
C ARG A 85 -4.01 -30.39 30.43
N ARG A 86 -3.04 -31.08 31.03
CA ARG A 86 -1.66 -30.60 31.21
C ARG A 86 -0.68 -31.69 30.78
N PRO A 87 -0.12 -31.63 29.57
CA PRO A 87 0.92 -32.56 29.15
C PRO A 87 2.19 -32.42 30.01
N SER A 88 3.03 -33.47 30.00
CA SER A 88 4.34 -33.41 30.66
C SER A 88 5.29 -32.45 29.93
N SER A 89 6.37 -32.03 30.59
CA SER A 89 7.43 -31.23 29.93
C SER A 89 7.97 -31.91 28.67
N ASN A 90 8.20 -33.23 28.72
CA ASN A 90 8.65 -34.01 27.58
C ASN A 90 7.59 -34.08 26.47
N SER A 91 6.31 -34.19 26.84
CA SER A 91 5.21 -34.18 25.88
C SER A 91 5.07 -32.83 25.17
N ASN A 92 5.22 -31.73 25.90
CA ASN A 92 5.21 -30.38 25.33
C ASN A 92 6.42 -30.14 24.43
N ALA A 93 7.61 -30.62 24.83
CA ALA A 93 8.80 -30.55 23.99
C ALA A 93 8.61 -31.32 22.67
N ALA A 94 8.02 -32.53 22.73
CA ALA A 94 7.70 -33.32 21.55
C ALA A 94 6.65 -32.65 20.66
N LEU A 95 5.60 -32.07 21.25
CA LEU A 95 4.59 -31.32 20.50
C LEU A 95 5.23 -30.11 19.79
N ARG A 96 6.04 -29.32 20.51
CA ARG A 96 6.75 -28.17 19.93
C ARG A 96 7.67 -28.59 18.79
N ALA A 97 8.48 -29.62 18.99
CA ALA A 97 9.35 -30.16 17.95
C ALA A 97 8.58 -30.61 16.71
N LEU A 98 7.42 -31.25 16.90
CA LEU A 98 6.54 -31.62 15.79
C LEU A 98 6.01 -30.39 15.04
N LEU A 99 5.52 -29.36 15.75
CA LEU A 99 4.98 -28.16 15.14
C LEU A 99 6.02 -27.44 14.26
N HIS A 100 7.26 -27.32 14.72
CA HIS A 100 8.35 -26.77 13.90
C HIS A 100 8.70 -27.67 12.72
N ALA A 101 8.73 -29.00 12.91
CA ALA A 101 8.98 -29.94 11.83
C ALA A 101 7.92 -29.83 10.73
N ILE A 102 6.65 -29.59 11.07
CA ILE A 102 5.56 -29.37 10.11
C ILE A 102 5.86 -28.18 9.18
N VAL A 103 6.39 -27.07 9.71
CA VAL A 103 6.67 -25.86 8.93
C VAL A 103 7.74 -26.14 7.86
N VAL A 104 8.80 -26.87 8.22
CA VAL A 104 9.96 -27.10 7.35
C VAL A 104 9.79 -28.31 6.44
N GLY A 105 9.31 -29.43 6.98
CA GLY A 105 9.27 -30.73 6.31
C GLY A 105 7.97 -31.05 5.58
N ARG A 106 7.09 -30.06 5.37
CA ARG A 106 5.80 -30.27 4.69
C ARG A 106 6.01 -30.76 3.25
N GLY A 107 5.42 -31.91 2.93
CA GLY A 107 5.60 -32.57 1.64
C GLY A 107 6.25 -33.94 1.79
N GLU A 108 6.95 -34.17 2.89
CA GLU A 108 7.60 -35.42 3.19
C GLU A 108 6.79 -36.25 4.19
N GLN A 109 7.00 -37.57 4.16
CA GLN A 109 6.45 -38.44 5.18
C GLN A 109 7.07 -38.08 6.54
N HIS A 110 6.23 -37.98 7.57
CA HIS A 110 6.66 -37.62 8.93
C HIS A 110 7.51 -36.34 9.00
N PHE A 111 7.35 -35.43 8.04
CA PHE A 111 8.08 -34.16 7.97
C PHE A 111 9.61 -34.31 7.96
N GLY A 112 10.12 -35.42 7.40
CA GLY A 112 11.55 -35.72 7.35
C GLY A 112 12.15 -36.21 8.67
N ILE A 113 11.33 -36.49 9.70
CA ILE A 113 11.81 -36.90 11.03
C ILE A 113 12.41 -38.33 10.98
N THR A 114 13.71 -38.41 11.26
CA THR A 114 14.47 -39.66 11.32
C THR A 114 14.44 -40.28 12.73
N GLY A 115 14.69 -41.59 12.82
CA GLY A 115 14.62 -42.33 14.09
C GLY A 115 13.19 -42.56 14.59
N TYR A 116 13.05 -42.67 15.92
CA TYR A 116 11.77 -42.89 16.64
C TYR A 116 11.59 -41.96 17.85
N PRO A 117 11.74 -40.64 17.70
CA PRO A 117 11.49 -39.72 18.79
C PRO A 117 9.97 -39.52 19.03
N ALA A 118 9.61 -38.85 20.12
CA ALA A 118 8.23 -38.72 20.55
C ALA A 118 7.36 -37.92 19.54
N GLU A 119 7.93 -36.88 18.92
CA GLU A 119 7.30 -36.06 17.88
C GLU A 119 6.89 -36.87 16.65
N LYS A 120 7.71 -37.86 16.25
CA LYS A 120 7.34 -38.80 15.17
C LYS A 120 6.18 -39.69 15.59
N GLY A 121 6.20 -40.17 16.83
CA GLY A 121 5.08 -40.93 17.41
C GLY A 121 3.77 -40.13 17.35
N LEU A 122 3.81 -38.83 17.67
CA LEU A 122 2.66 -37.93 17.55
C LEU A 122 2.21 -37.75 16.10
N ALA A 123 3.13 -37.52 15.16
CA ALA A 123 2.81 -37.39 13.73
C ALA A 123 2.06 -38.63 13.20
N VAL A 124 2.56 -39.83 13.52
CA VAL A 124 1.96 -41.09 13.08
C VAL A 124 0.59 -41.31 13.72
N THR A 125 0.47 -41.10 15.03
CA THR A 125 -0.74 -41.47 15.79
C THR A 125 -1.87 -40.48 15.64
N VAL A 126 -1.57 -39.18 15.55
CA VAL A 126 -2.57 -38.10 15.58
C VAL A 126 -2.87 -37.54 14.19
N LEU A 127 -1.92 -37.61 13.25
CA LEU A 127 -2.11 -37.08 11.90
C LEU A 127 -2.32 -38.18 10.86
N GLU A 128 -1.33 -39.07 10.69
CA GLU A 128 -1.35 -40.08 9.63
C GLU A 128 -2.45 -41.13 9.84
N ARG A 129 -2.51 -41.75 11.02
CA ARG A 129 -3.57 -42.75 11.33
C ARG A 129 -4.97 -42.16 11.39
N ALA A 130 -5.07 -40.86 11.67
CA ALA A 130 -6.33 -40.12 11.67
C ALA A 130 -6.79 -39.72 10.26
N GLY A 131 -5.95 -39.94 9.23
CA GLY A 131 -6.23 -39.54 7.85
C GLY A 131 -6.13 -38.04 7.60
N LEU A 132 -5.50 -37.28 8.50
CA LEU A 132 -5.39 -35.81 8.42
C LEU A 132 -4.14 -35.35 7.67
N TYR A 133 -3.15 -36.24 7.51
CA TYR A 133 -1.95 -36.02 6.70
C TYR A 133 -1.71 -37.26 5.84
N VAL A 134 -1.90 -37.14 4.53
CA VAL A 134 -1.97 -38.27 3.60
C VAL A 134 -1.04 -38.07 2.41
N ARG A 135 -0.66 -39.18 1.78
CA ARG A 135 0.13 -39.16 0.56
C ARG A 135 -0.76 -38.87 -0.66
N GLN A 136 -0.52 -37.73 -1.32
CA GLN A 136 -1.11 -37.38 -2.61
C GLN A 136 -0.05 -37.45 -3.72
N GLY A 137 -0.05 -38.55 -4.48
CA GLY A 137 1.00 -38.83 -5.46
C GLY A 137 2.35 -39.09 -4.78
N GLU A 138 3.36 -38.29 -5.13
CA GLU A 138 4.71 -38.36 -4.53
C GLU A 138 4.87 -37.46 -3.30
N ARG A 139 3.90 -36.59 -3.01
CA ARG A 139 3.97 -35.61 -1.91
C ARG A 139 2.98 -35.95 -0.80
N TRP A 140 3.33 -35.64 0.44
CA TRP A 140 2.40 -35.68 1.57
C TRP A 140 1.80 -34.30 1.84
N ASP A 141 0.50 -34.24 2.13
CA ASP A 141 -0.16 -32.97 2.44
C ASP A 141 -1.27 -33.15 3.48
N PHE A 142 -1.63 -32.04 4.12
CA PHE A 142 -2.78 -31.97 5.02
C PHE A 142 -4.07 -31.93 4.20
N VAL A 143 -5.05 -32.69 4.65
CA VAL A 143 -6.37 -32.75 4.01
C VAL A 143 -7.46 -32.51 5.06
N PRO A 144 -8.60 -31.91 4.67
CA PRO A 144 -9.75 -31.86 5.56
C PRO A 144 -10.22 -33.29 5.89
N PRO A 145 -10.76 -33.52 7.10
CA PRO A 145 -11.28 -34.83 7.47
C PRO A 145 -12.48 -35.22 6.59
N ASP A 146 -12.58 -36.50 6.25
CA ASP A 146 -13.76 -37.06 5.59
C ASP A 146 -15.03 -36.89 6.46
N GLU A 147 -16.22 -36.82 5.85
CA GLU A 147 -17.49 -36.65 6.58
C GLU A 147 -17.75 -37.74 7.64
N THR A 148 -17.23 -38.95 7.43
CA THR A 148 -17.35 -40.08 8.37
C THR A 148 -16.31 -40.06 9.49
N SER A 149 -15.33 -39.16 9.41
CA SER A 149 -14.26 -39.03 10.39
C SER A 149 -14.76 -38.40 11.69
N THR A 150 -14.22 -38.87 12.82
CA THR A 150 -14.54 -38.30 14.14
C THR A 150 -14.05 -36.86 14.32
N PHE A 151 -13.17 -36.39 13.43
CA PHE A 151 -12.67 -35.02 13.42
C PHE A 151 -13.57 -34.05 12.66
N ALA A 152 -14.44 -34.54 11.77
CA ALA A 152 -15.29 -33.69 10.93
C ALA A 152 -16.18 -32.72 11.72
N PRO A 153 -16.85 -33.13 12.83
CA PRO A 153 -17.66 -32.19 13.62
C PRO A 153 -16.88 -31.01 14.17
N LEU A 154 -15.59 -31.19 14.50
CA LEU A 154 -14.73 -30.14 15.03
C LEU A 154 -14.31 -29.16 13.93
N TRP A 155 -14.04 -29.67 12.72
CA TRP A 155 -13.78 -28.84 11.54
C TRP A 155 -15.01 -28.00 11.18
N SER A 156 -16.19 -28.61 11.11
CA SER A 156 -17.43 -27.89 10.81
C SER A 156 -17.77 -26.83 11.86
N LEU A 157 -17.51 -27.09 13.15
CA LEU A 157 -17.64 -26.06 14.19
C LEU A 157 -16.71 -24.87 13.89
N THR A 158 -15.46 -25.15 13.57
CA THR A 158 -14.45 -24.12 13.34
C THR A 158 -14.77 -23.32 12.08
N ASP A 159 -15.19 -23.99 11.00
CA ASP A 159 -15.68 -23.33 9.79
C ASP A 159 -16.86 -22.39 10.12
N GLY A 160 -17.85 -22.87 10.90
CA GLY A 160 -19.00 -22.07 11.34
C GLY A 160 -18.66 -20.89 12.24
N LEU A 161 -17.62 -21.00 13.08
CA LEU A 161 -17.11 -19.85 13.85
C LEU A 161 -16.54 -18.76 12.93
N LEU A 162 -15.94 -19.15 11.81
CA LEU A 162 -15.29 -18.23 10.87
C LEU A 162 -16.24 -17.73 9.76
N GLU A 163 -17.45 -18.29 9.61
CA GLU A 163 -18.43 -17.94 8.57
C GLU A 163 -18.82 -16.46 8.55
N ALA A 164 -18.79 -15.77 9.69
CA ALA A 164 -19.09 -14.33 9.77
C ALA A 164 -18.07 -13.45 9.03
N GLY A 165 -16.92 -14.01 8.62
CA GLY A 165 -15.84 -13.27 7.95
C GLY A 165 -15.08 -12.30 8.86
N GLU A 166 -15.45 -12.25 10.15
CA GLU A 166 -14.76 -11.52 11.20
C GLU A 166 -13.53 -12.30 11.70
N GLN A 167 -12.59 -11.58 12.32
CA GLN A 167 -11.45 -12.21 12.98
C GLN A 167 -11.91 -12.92 14.26
N VAL A 168 -11.62 -14.21 14.38
CA VAL A 168 -11.91 -15.01 15.57
C VAL A 168 -10.60 -15.36 16.27
N CYS A 169 -10.51 -15.02 17.55
CA CYS A 169 -9.36 -15.34 18.39
C CYS A 169 -9.23 -16.86 18.58
N VAL A 170 -8.01 -17.40 18.48
CA VAL A 170 -7.75 -18.83 18.68
C VAL A 170 -8.09 -19.28 20.11
N ALA A 171 -7.93 -18.40 21.10
CA ALA A 171 -8.36 -18.71 22.47
C ALA A 171 -9.87 -18.98 22.58
N ASP A 172 -10.70 -18.32 21.76
CA ASP A 172 -12.14 -18.58 21.70
C ASP A 172 -12.46 -19.87 20.96
N ILE A 173 -11.71 -20.19 19.90
CA ILE A 173 -11.80 -21.50 19.21
C ILE A 173 -11.47 -22.63 20.20
N TYR A 174 -10.39 -22.49 20.97
CA TYR A 174 -10.01 -23.45 22.01
C TYR A 174 -11.08 -23.60 23.08
N ARG A 175 -11.73 -22.49 23.49
CA ARG A 175 -12.85 -22.54 24.42
C ARG A 175 -14.01 -23.34 23.83
N ALA A 176 -14.40 -23.05 22.59
CA ALA A 176 -15.47 -23.76 21.89
C ALA A 176 -15.16 -25.27 21.73
N TRP A 177 -13.91 -25.62 21.44
CA TRP A 177 -13.45 -27.01 21.35
C TRP A 177 -13.50 -27.75 22.69
N GLY A 178 -13.31 -27.03 23.80
CA GLY A 178 -13.36 -27.58 25.16
C GLY A 178 -14.78 -27.83 25.68
N GLU A 179 -15.80 -27.19 25.12
CA GLU A 179 -17.18 -27.32 25.55
C GLU A 179 -17.87 -28.59 24.99
N PRO A 180 -18.94 -29.10 25.63
CA PRO A 180 -19.81 -30.09 25.02
C PRO A 180 -20.41 -29.56 23.69
N PRO A 181 -20.56 -30.39 22.65
CA PRO A 181 -20.39 -31.85 22.64
C PRO A 181 -18.98 -32.36 22.28
N TYR A 182 -17.93 -31.53 22.32
CA TYR A 182 -16.58 -31.86 21.83
C TYR A 182 -15.61 -32.25 22.94
N GLY A 183 -15.44 -31.42 23.98
CA GLY A 183 -14.62 -31.76 25.15
C GLY A 183 -13.14 -32.01 24.87
N VAL A 184 -12.56 -31.35 23.86
CA VAL A 184 -11.16 -31.53 23.46
C VAL A 184 -10.23 -31.10 24.60
N GLN A 185 -9.17 -31.87 24.84
CA GLN A 185 -8.18 -31.55 25.87
C GLN A 185 -7.17 -30.51 25.37
N GLN A 186 -6.78 -29.58 26.25
CA GLN A 186 -5.85 -28.47 25.92
C GLN A 186 -4.54 -28.93 25.28
N GLY A 187 -3.97 -30.05 25.70
CA GLY A 187 -2.72 -30.55 25.15
C GLY A 187 -2.78 -30.95 23.67
N VAL A 188 -3.97 -31.22 23.13
CA VAL A 188 -4.17 -31.66 21.74
C VAL A 188 -4.51 -30.49 20.81
N MET A 189 -5.12 -29.43 21.36
CA MET A 189 -5.66 -28.33 20.57
C MET A 189 -4.63 -27.68 19.62
N PRO A 190 -3.36 -27.42 20.00
CA PRO A 190 -2.39 -26.82 19.09
C PRO A 190 -2.14 -27.66 17.84
N LEU A 191 -2.00 -28.97 18.00
CA LEU A 191 -1.76 -29.86 16.85
C LEU A 191 -2.97 -29.91 15.92
N LEU A 192 -4.19 -29.99 16.47
CA LEU A 192 -5.41 -30.01 15.66
C LEU A 192 -5.64 -28.67 14.96
N LEU A 193 -5.35 -27.55 15.60
CA LEU A 193 -5.49 -26.24 14.96
C LEU A 193 -4.50 -26.07 13.82
N VAL A 194 -3.24 -26.46 14.02
CA VAL A 194 -2.24 -26.43 12.94
C VAL A 194 -2.67 -27.31 11.76
N THR A 195 -3.22 -28.49 12.07
CA THR A 195 -3.79 -29.37 11.05
C THR A 195 -4.95 -28.71 10.31
N TYR A 196 -5.88 -28.06 11.03
CA TYR A 196 -6.99 -27.30 10.45
C TYR A 196 -6.48 -26.21 9.51
N LEU A 197 -5.55 -25.37 9.99
CA LEU A 197 -4.97 -24.27 9.22
C LEU A 197 -4.30 -24.74 7.93
N PHE A 198 -3.53 -25.83 7.97
CA PHE A 198 -2.91 -26.35 6.75
C PHE A 198 -3.91 -27.01 5.79
N SER A 199 -4.97 -27.64 6.32
CA SER A 199 -6.06 -28.20 5.50
C SER A 199 -6.93 -27.12 4.84
N ARG A 200 -6.97 -25.92 5.43
CA ARG A 200 -7.75 -24.75 5.00
C ARG A 200 -6.85 -23.57 4.56
N ARG A 201 -5.59 -23.84 4.18
CA ARG A 201 -4.56 -22.79 3.96
C ARG A 201 -4.91 -21.75 2.90
N HIS A 202 -5.78 -22.09 1.95
CA HIS A 202 -6.23 -21.20 0.88
C HIS A 202 -7.54 -20.46 1.23
N SER A 203 -8.17 -20.83 2.34
CA SER A 203 -9.47 -20.33 2.79
C SER A 203 -9.42 -19.69 4.19
N THR A 204 -8.23 -19.54 4.77
CA THR A 204 -8.07 -19.01 6.13
C THR A 204 -6.84 -18.13 6.22
N ALA A 205 -7.05 -16.86 6.54
CA ALA A 205 -6.00 -15.90 6.86
C ALA A 205 -5.63 -16.00 8.36
N VAL A 206 -4.35 -15.86 8.65
CA VAL A 206 -3.81 -15.91 10.02
C VAL A 206 -3.27 -14.54 10.39
N TYR A 207 -3.61 -14.07 11.58
CA TYR A 207 -3.12 -12.82 12.16
C TYR A 207 -2.40 -13.15 13.47
N ALA A 208 -1.21 -12.60 13.65
CA ALA A 208 -0.44 -12.73 14.87
C ALA A 208 -0.13 -11.33 15.41
N LYS A 209 -0.56 -11.03 16.64
CA LYS A 209 -0.49 -9.70 17.26
C LYS A 209 -1.05 -8.62 16.32
N GLU A 210 -2.26 -8.86 15.80
CA GLU A 210 -2.98 -7.99 14.87
C GLU A 210 -2.36 -7.85 13.46
N ALA A 211 -1.16 -8.41 13.23
CA ALA A 211 -0.50 -8.37 11.93
C ALA A 211 -0.80 -9.60 11.08
N PHE A 212 -1.20 -9.40 9.82
CA PHE A 212 -1.39 -10.48 8.85
C PHE A 212 -0.11 -11.30 8.67
N GLN A 213 -0.25 -12.62 8.65
CA GLN A 213 0.84 -13.57 8.47
C GLN A 213 0.79 -14.20 7.07
N PRO A 214 1.74 -13.86 6.17
CA PRO A 214 1.88 -14.44 4.83
C PRO A 214 1.90 -15.97 4.78
N ALA A 215 2.47 -16.56 5.82
CA ALA A 215 2.65 -17.99 5.93
C ALA A 215 2.55 -18.42 7.39
N ILE A 216 2.11 -19.66 7.58
CA ILE A 216 2.13 -20.31 8.88
C ILE A 216 3.60 -20.65 9.22
N SER A 217 4.23 -19.81 10.02
CA SER A 217 5.68 -19.83 10.33
C SER A 217 5.97 -20.36 11.73
N ASP A 218 7.26 -20.53 12.07
CA ASP A 218 7.69 -20.89 13.42
C ASP A 218 7.23 -19.87 14.48
N LEU A 219 7.14 -18.59 14.12
CA LEU A 219 6.57 -17.56 15.00
C LEU A 219 5.11 -17.85 15.36
N VAL A 220 4.31 -18.25 14.37
CA VAL A 220 2.91 -18.63 14.58
C VAL A 220 2.83 -19.88 15.47
N MET A 221 3.70 -20.87 15.26
CA MET A 221 3.75 -22.07 16.09
C MET A 221 4.08 -21.75 17.56
N ASP A 222 5.06 -20.89 17.78
CA ASP A 222 5.49 -20.50 19.12
C ASP A 222 4.42 -19.71 19.86
N LEU A 223 3.80 -18.74 19.18
CA LEU A 223 2.69 -17.97 19.72
C LEU A 223 1.48 -18.87 20.02
N LEU A 224 1.22 -19.88 19.18
CA LEU A 224 0.10 -20.80 19.39
C LEU A 224 0.26 -21.63 20.67
N LEU A 225 1.50 -22.01 20.99
CA LEU A 225 1.84 -22.79 22.17
C LEU A 225 1.88 -21.94 23.45
N GLN A 226 2.29 -20.67 23.35
CA GLN A 226 2.50 -19.79 24.49
C GLN A 226 1.27 -18.94 24.78
N ASP A 227 0.82 -18.18 23.79
CA ASP A 227 -0.18 -17.12 23.92
C ASP A 227 -1.18 -17.16 22.75
N PRO A 228 -2.06 -18.18 22.68
CA PRO A 228 -3.04 -18.32 21.59
C PRO A 228 -4.03 -17.14 21.50
N GLU A 229 -4.14 -16.31 22.54
CA GLU A 229 -4.92 -15.07 22.53
C GLU A 229 -4.41 -14.03 21.52
N HIS A 230 -3.12 -14.10 21.16
CA HIS A 230 -2.50 -13.20 20.18
C HIS A 230 -2.60 -13.73 18.75
N ILE A 231 -3.32 -14.82 18.51
CA ILE A 231 -3.57 -15.35 17.18
C ILE A 231 -5.06 -15.21 16.86
N ALA A 232 -5.37 -14.62 15.72
CA ALA A 232 -6.72 -14.56 15.19
C ALA A 232 -6.78 -15.17 13.79
N LEU A 233 -7.90 -15.80 13.47
CA LEU A 233 -8.17 -16.43 12.19
C LEU A 233 -9.33 -15.72 11.51
N ARG A 234 -9.27 -15.62 10.18
CA ARG A 234 -10.37 -15.07 9.37
C ARG A 234 -10.65 -15.99 8.21
N SER A 235 -11.92 -16.29 7.96
CA SER A 235 -12.31 -16.99 6.74
C SER A 235 -12.03 -16.10 5.53
N VAL A 236 -11.41 -16.68 4.51
CA VAL A 236 -11.22 -16.06 3.20
C VAL A 236 -12.17 -16.77 2.23
N PRO A 237 -13.12 -16.06 1.61
CA PRO A 237 -14.03 -16.68 0.66
C PRO A 237 -13.20 -17.27 -0.49
N THR A 238 -13.33 -18.58 -0.70
CA THR A 238 -12.56 -19.32 -1.71
C THR A 238 -13.39 -19.54 -2.97
N ASP A 239 -14.22 -18.54 -3.30
CA ASP A 239 -15.19 -18.63 -4.37
C ASP A 239 -14.48 -18.54 -5.72
N ALA A 240 -15.01 -19.22 -6.74
CA ALA A 240 -14.51 -19.08 -8.11
C ALA A 240 -14.49 -17.61 -8.60
N ALA A 241 -15.35 -16.77 -8.01
CA ALA A 241 -15.37 -15.33 -8.21
C ALA A 241 -14.09 -14.63 -7.69
N ASN A 242 -13.57 -15.05 -6.53
CA ASN A 242 -12.35 -14.48 -5.95
C ASN A 242 -11.10 -14.90 -6.72
N ALA A 243 -11.03 -16.17 -7.16
CA ALA A 243 -9.95 -16.60 -8.05
C ALA A 243 -9.95 -15.80 -9.37
N ALA A 244 -11.13 -15.55 -9.94
CA ALA A 244 -11.27 -14.70 -11.12
C ALA A 244 -10.89 -13.23 -10.85
N ALA A 245 -11.21 -12.70 -9.67
CA ALA A 245 -10.83 -11.35 -9.25
C ALA A 245 -9.31 -11.22 -9.05
N LEU A 246 -8.66 -12.16 -8.36
CA LEU A 246 -7.21 -12.18 -8.17
C LEU A 246 -6.47 -12.22 -9.50
N LYS A 247 -6.91 -13.05 -10.43
CA LYS A 247 -6.34 -13.07 -11.79
C LYS A 247 -6.45 -11.72 -12.50
N GLN A 248 -7.57 -11.02 -12.32
CA GLN A 248 -7.77 -9.69 -12.90
C GLN A 248 -6.91 -8.64 -12.20
N PHE A 249 -6.78 -8.70 -10.88
CA PHE A 249 -5.90 -7.79 -10.12
C PHE A 249 -4.43 -8.01 -10.45
N ALA A 250 -3.97 -9.26 -10.55
CA ALA A 250 -2.62 -9.59 -10.97
C ALA A 250 -2.32 -9.04 -12.37
N ALA A 251 -3.26 -9.21 -13.31
CA ALA A 251 -3.12 -8.68 -14.66
C ALA A 251 -3.04 -7.14 -14.67
N VAL A 252 -3.88 -6.45 -13.89
CA VAL A 252 -3.83 -4.99 -13.78
C VAL A 252 -2.52 -4.54 -13.12
N ALA A 253 -2.13 -5.13 -12.00
CA ALA A 253 -0.91 -4.77 -11.29
C ALA A 253 0.33 -4.94 -12.19
N GLY A 254 0.40 -6.04 -12.95
CA GLY A 254 1.48 -6.31 -13.90
C GLY A 254 1.60 -5.32 -15.06
N GLU A 255 0.60 -4.46 -15.31
CA GLU A 255 0.73 -3.35 -16.27
C GLU A 255 1.58 -2.19 -15.74
N PHE A 256 1.76 -2.09 -14.41
CA PHE A 256 2.38 -0.93 -13.73
C PHE A 256 3.67 -1.27 -12.97
N VAL A 257 4.09 -2.54 -12.96
CA VAL A 257 5.35 -2.98 -12.34
C VAL A 257 6.20 -3.76 -13.35
N GLU A 258 7.51 -3.85 -13.12
CA GLU A 258 8.43 -4.55 -14.03
C GLU A 258 8.21 -6.07 -14.06
N GLU A 259 7.91 -6.66 -12.90
CA GLU A 259 7.65 -8.10 -12.75
C GLU A 259 6.18 -8.32 -12.39
N ALA A 260 5.45 -9.03 -13.24
CA ALA A 260 4.05 -9.33 -12.99
C ALA A 260 3.91 -10.27 -11.78
N PRO A 261 3.03 -9.94 -10.80
CA PRO A 261 2.82 -10.79 -9.63
C PRO A 261 2.10 -12.08 -10.02
N SER A 262 2.26 -13.13 -9.20
CA SER A 262 1.41 -14.32 -9.31
C SER A 262 -0.04 -14.03 -8.92
N GLU A 263 -0.93 -15.02 -9.10
CA GLU A 263 -2.35 -14.92 -8.70
C GLU A 263 -2.56 -15.06 -7.17
N GLU A 264 -1.51 -14.80 -6.37
CA GLU A 264 -1.54 -14.84 -4.90
C GLU A 264 -1.81 -13.45 -4.30
N PRO A 265 -2.74 -13.32 -3.33
CA PRO A 265 -3.15 -12.03 -2.77
C PRO A 265 -2.00 -11.14 -2.26
N LEU A 266 -1.02 -11.75 -1.59
CA LEU A 266 0.13 -11.01 -1.05
C LEU A 266 0.99 -10.38 -2.15
N GLU A 267 1.31 -11.15 -3.19
CA GLU A 267 2.16 -10.64 -4.28
C GLU A 267 1.46 -9.55 -5.07
N ILE A 268 0.14 -9.69 -5.29
CA ILE A 268 -0.68 -8.66 -5.92
C ILE A 268 -0.67 -7.38 -5.08
N ALA A 269 -0.92 -7.48 -3.78
CA ALA A 269 -0.89 -6.32 -2.88
C ALA A 269 0.49 -5.66 -2.88
N GLN A 270 1.57 -6.44 -2.78
CA GLN A 270 2.94 -5.92 -2.83
C GLN A 270 3.23 -5.18 -4.14
N ALA A 271 2.81 -5.71 -5.28
CA ALA A 271 2.99 -5.04 -6.57
C ALA A 271 2.25 -3.69 -6.63
N LEU A 272 1.00 -3.64 -6.13
CA LEU A 272 0.22 -2.40 -6.09
C LEU A 272 0.81 -1.38 -5.11
N VAL A 273 1.27 -1.81 -3.94
CA VAL A 273 1.95 -0.96 -2.95
C VAL A 273 3.27 -0.44 -3.53
N GLN A 274 4.06 -1.30 -4.17
CA GLN A 274 5.31 -0.92 -4.84
C GLN A 274 5.06 0.17 -5.88
N PHE A 275 4.04 0.01 -6.74
CA PHE A 275 3.61 1.05 -7.66
C PHE A 275 3.31 2.38 -6.94
N ALA A 276 2.55 2.34 -5.85
CA ALA A 276 2.22 3.57 -5.11
C ALA A 276 3.47 4.29 -4.55
N TYR A 277 4.52 3.54 -4.17
CA TYR A 277 5.78 4.11 -3.68
C TYR A 277 6.73 4.58 -4.79
N THR A 278 6.66 4.02 -6.01
CA THR A 278 7.45 4.48 -7.16
C THR A 278 6.90 5.77 -7.77
N LEU A 279 5.63 6.11 -7.51
CA LEU A 279 5.03 7.35 -7.96
C LEU A 279 5.85 8.59 -7.51
N PRO A 280 5.99 9.60 -8.40
CA PRO A 280 6.56 10.88 -8.04
C PRO A 280 5.88 11.48 -6.81
N ASN A 281 6.65 12.14 -5.95
CA ASN A 281 6.14 12.72 -4.69
C ASN A 281 4.91 13.63 -4.88
N TRP A 282 4.83 14.34 -6.01
CA TRP A 282 3.66 15.17 -6.34
C TRP A 282 2.43 14.29 -6.57
N SER A 283 2.51 13.25 -7.41
CA SER A 283 1.43 12.27 -7.61
C SER A 283 1.02 11.57 -6.31
N ARG A 284 1.94 11.41 -5.36
CA ARG A 284 1.64 10.85 -4.04
C ARG A 284 0.82 11.79 -3.11
N LYS A 285 0.87 13.10 -3.33
CA LYS A 285 0.30 14.10 -2.41
C LYS A 285 -0.86 14.88 -2.98
N ALA A 286 -0.86 15.13 -4.29
CA ALA A 286 -1.84 16.00 -4.92
C ALA A 286 -3.27 15.46 -4.77
N GLN A 287 -4.25 16.33 -4.57
CA GLN A 287 -5.65 15.97 -4.35
C GLN A 287 -6.48 16.47 -5.52
N ALA A 288 -6.38 17.76 -5.83
CA ALA A 288 -7.22 18.41 -6.83
C ALA A 288 -6.98 17.95 -8.28
N ALA A 289 -5.83 17.32 -8.55
CA ALA A 289 -5.46 16.82 -9.88
C ALA A 289 -6.11 15.48 -10.23
N PHE A 290 -6.73 14.81 -9.26
CA PHE A 290 -7.17 13.43 -9.39
C PHE A 290 -8.66 13.26 -9.10
N SER A 291 -9.25 12.21 -9.67
CA SER A 291 -10.56 11.71 -9.29
C SER A 291 -10.55 11.23 -7.84
N LYS A 292 -11.72 11.29 -7.19
CA LYS A 292 -11.88 10.80 -5.81
C LYS A 292 -11.44 9.33 -5.67
N GLN A 293 -11.78 8.50 -6.66
CA GLN A 293 -11.39 7.08 -6.71
C GLN A 293 -9.86 6.91 -6.72
N ALA A 294 -9.13 7.66 -7.56
CA ALA A 294 -7.67 7.59 -7.61
C ALA A 294 -7.01 8.06 -6.30
N VAL A 295 -7.55 9.11 -5.67
CA VAL A 295 -7.10 9.59 -4.35
C VAL A 295 -7.29 8.52 -3.28
N ASP A 296 -8.48 7.90 -3.21
CA ASP A 296 -8.82 6.89 -2.21
C ASP A 296 -7.98 5.62 -2.41
N VAL A 297 -7.84 5.13 -3.65
CA VAL A 297 -6.97 3.99 -3.98
C VAL A 297 -5.53 4.26 -3.57
N ARG A 298 -4.97 5.42 -3.93
CA ARG A 298 -3.59 5.78 -3.55
C ARG A 298 -3.41 5.77 -2.04
N ARG A 299 -4.34 6.35 -1.27
CA ARG A 299 -4.28 6.36 0.20
C ARG A 299 -4.24 4.93 0.74
N LEU A 300 -5.17 4.09 0.29
CA LEU A 300 -5.23 2.69 0.71
C LEU A 300 -3.93 1.95 0.41
N LEU A 301 -3.33 2.14 -0.77
CA LEU A 301 -2.06 1.50 -1.13
C LEU A 301 -0.87 1.98 -0.29
N LEU A 302 -0.87 3.21 0.21
CA LEU A 302 0.21 3.73 1.05
C LEU A 302 0.06 3.36 2.53
N ASP A 303 -1.18 3.08 2.97
CA ASP A 303 -1.52 2.78 4.36
C ASP A 303 -1.86 1.28 4.59
N ALA A 304 -1.74 0.43 3.56
CA ALA A 304 -2.17 -0.96 3.61
C ALA A 304 -1.28 -1.83 4.50
N ASP A 305 -1.88 -2.42 5.54
CA ASP A 305 -1.23 -3.40 6.43
C ASP A 305 -1.71 -4.85 6.22
N ASP A 306 -2.84 -5.05 5.53
CA ASP A 306 -3.45 -6.36 5.26
C ASP A 306 -3.79 -6.52 3.76
N PRO A 307 -3.09 -7.40 3.03
CA PRO A 307 -3.34 -7.69 1.61
C PRO A 307 -4.76 -8.14 1.29
N TYR A 308 -5.38 -8.96 2.15
CA TYR A 308 -6.71 -9.48 1.90
C TYR A 308 -7.77 -8.39 2.09
N GLN A 309 -7.64 -7.64 3.19
CA GLN A 309 -8.52 -6.50 3.46
C GLN A 309 -8.42 -5.47 2.32
N LEU A 310 -7.21 -5.15 1.87
CA LEU A 310 -6.97 -4.26 0.74
C LEU A 310 -7.69 -4.74 -0.53
N LEU A 311 -7.46 -5.98 -0.95
CA LEU A 311 -7.93 -6.48 -2.26
C LEU A 311 -9.43 -6.77 -2.30
N PHE A 312 -10.02 -7.25 -1.20
CA PHE A 312 -11.39 -7.77 -1.21
C PHE A 312 -12.40 -6.88 -0.49
N VAL A 313 -11.95 -5.88 0.27
CA VAL A 313 -12.84 -4.95 0.98
C VAL A 313 -12.52 -3.52 0.60
N ASP A 314 -11.30 -3.04 0.85
CA ASP A 314 -10.99 -1.62 0.76
C ASP A 314 -10.98 -1.11 -0.69
N LEU A 315 -10.34 -1.85 -1.62
CA LEU A 315 -10.33 -1.48 -3.04
C LEU A 315 -11.72 -1.54 -3.69
N PRO A 316 -12.51 -2.62 -3.52
CA PRO A 316 -13.90 -2.63 -4.01
C PRO A 316 -14.75 -1.47 -3.49
N GLU A 317 -14.62 -1.12 -2.20
CA GLU A 317 -15.35 0.00 -1.59
C GLU A 317 -14.90 1.36 -2.15
N ALA A 318 -13.58 1.59 -2.24
CA ALA A 318 -13.03 2.85 -2.77
C ALA A 318 -13.36 3.08 -4.25
N LEU A 319 -13.51 2.00 -5.02
CA LEU A 319 -13.81 2.06 -6.45
C LEU A 319 -15.32 2.14 -6.75
N ASP A 320 -16.19 1.99 -5.73
CA ASP A 320 -17.66 1.98 -5.86
C ASP A 320 -18.14 1.00 -6.93
N ALA A 321 -17.54 -0.20 -6.96
CA ALA A 321 -17.76 -1.20 -8.00
C ALA A 321 -18.19 -2.55 -7.40
N SER A 322 -19.29 -3.10 -7.90
CA SER A 322 -19.98 -4.26 -7.31
C SER A 322 -19.58 -5.61 -7.92
N SER A 323 -18.77 -5.65 -8.99
CA SER A 323 -18.35 -6.88 -9.67
C SER A 323 -16.85 -6.90 -9.96
N GLY A 324 -16.20 -8.08 -9.90
CA GLY A 324 -14.74 -8.21 -10.10
C GLY A 324 -14.20 -7.56 -11.39
N LYS A 325 -14.95 -7.68 -12.50
CA LYS A 325 -14.56 -7.08 -13.79
C LYS A 325 -14.66 -5.55 -13.77
N ASP A 326 -15.67 -5.01 -13.11
CA ASP A 326 -15.85 -3.56 -12.98
C ASP A 326 -14.78 -2.98 -12.04
N ILE A 327 -14.42 -3.72 -10.98
CA ILE A 327 -13.35 -3.33 -10.05
C ILE A 327 -12.00 -3.31 -10.77
N ALA A 328 -11.65 -4.34 -11.55
CA ALA A 328 -10.38 -4.37 -12.28
C ALA A 328 -10.27 -3.25 -13.33
N HIS A 329 -11.37 -2.91 -14.01
CA HIS A 329 -11.39 -1.77 -14.94
C HIS A 329 -11.23 -0.43 -14.20
N ALA A 330 -11.96 -0.24 -13.10
CA ALA A 330 -11.89 0.97 -12.29
C ALA A 330 -10.50 1.13 -11.65
N LEU A 331 -9.89 0.04 -11.18
CA LEU A 331 -8.52 0.00 -10.66
C LEU A 331 -7.53 0.41 -11.75
N ARG A 332 -7.58 -0.20 -12.94
CA ARG A 332 -6.70 0.18 -14.06
C ARG A 332 -6.81 1.66 -14.39
N LYS A 333 -8.03 2.20 -14.42
CA LYS A 333 -8.27 3.62 -14.67
C LYS A 333 -7.64 4.50 -13.57
N ALA A 334 -7.83 4.14 -12.30
CA ALA A 334 -7.28 4.87 -11.16
C ALA A 334 -5.74 4.85 -11.14
N LEU A 335 -5.12 3.69 -11.35
CA LEU A 335 -3.66 3.55 -11.41
C LEU A 335 -3.09 4.30 -12.63
N GLY A 336 -3.72 4.18 -13.79
CA GLY A 336 -3.33 4.91 -15.00
C GLY A 336 -3.40 6.42 -14.80
N GLU A 337 -4.41 6.92 -14.10
CA GLU A 337 -4.53 8.34 -13.75
C GLU A 337 -3.36 8.82 -12.87
N LEU A 338 -2.99 8.03 -11.85
CA LEU A 338 -1.87 8.34 -10.96
C LEU A 338 -0.51 8.34 -11.67
N ASP A 339 -0.32 7.37 -12.58
CA ASP A 339 0.91 7.18 -13.36
C ASP A 339 1.11 8.30 -14.39
N HIS A 340 0.06 8.62 -15.16
CA HIS A 340 0.16 9.58 -16.27
C HIS A 340 0.10 11.06 -15.83
N ALA A 341 -0.37 11.35 -14.62
CA ALA A 341 -0.59 12.73 -14.19
C ALA A 341 0.70 13.56 -14.13
N TYR A 342 1.82 12.99 -13.66
CA TYR A 342 3.07 13.73 -13.58
C TYR A 342 3.65 14.06 -14.97
N PRO A 343 3.80 13.08 -15.90
CA PRO A 343 4.18 13.38 -17.28
C PRO A 343 3.26 14.41 -17.95
N ALA A 344 1.94 14.27 -17.81
CA ALA A 344 0.97 15.20 -18.40
C ALA A 344 1.09 16.62 -17.83
N MET A 345 1.31 16.75 -16.52
CA MET A 345 1.56 18.05 -15.88
C MET A 345 2.83 18.71 -16.42
N ILE A 346 3.93 17.95 -16.57
CA ILE A 346 5.19 18.47 -17.10
C ILE A 346 5.04 18.91 -18.56
N GLU A 347 4.39 18.09 -19.39
CA GLU A 347 4.09 18.42 -20.79
C GLU A 347 3.25 19.70 -20.89
N HIS A 348 2.21 19.85 -20.06
CA HIS A 348 1.43 21.08 -20.01
C HIS A 348 2.29 22.30 -19.68
N LEU A 349 3.20 22.19 -18.71
CA LEU A 349 4.11 23.29 -18.36
C LEU A 349 5.11 23.59 -19.48
N LYS A 350 5.59 22.58 -20.20
CA LYS A 350 6.41 22.74 -21.40
C LYS A 350 5.67 23.56 -22.46
N ASP A 351 4.43 23.20 -22.77
CA ASP A 351 3.61 23.90 -23.77
C ASP A 351 3.41 25.36 -23.39
N ARG A 352 3.09 25.64 -22.12
CA ARG A 352 2.94 27.01 -21.60
C ARG A 352 4.23 27.82 -21.67
N MET A 353 5.37 27.17 -21.43
CA MET A 353 6.69 27.79 -21.57
C MET A 353 6.99 28.12 -23.03
N LEU A 354 6.78 27.18 -23.96
CA LEU A 354 7.02 27.37 -25.39
C LEU A 354 6.10 28.46 -25.99
N GLU A 355 4.82 28.46 -25.58
CA GLU A 355 3.86 29.50 -25.93
C GLU A 355 4.33 30.88 -25.43
N GLY A 356 4.78 30.94 -24.17
CA GLY A 356 5.38 32.13 -23.57
C GLY A 356 6.64 32.59 -24.31
N LEU A 357 7.45 31.68 -24.84
CA LEU A 357 8.66 31.99 -25.61
C LEU A 357 8.35 32.32 -27.09
N LYS A 358 7.07 32.26 -27.50
CA LYS A 358 6.59 32.40 -28.88
C LYS A 358 7.27 31.42 -29.85
N HIS A 359 7.68 30.27 -29.34
CA HIS A 359 8.23 29.20 -30.16
C HIS A 359 7.07 28.37 -30.75
N ARG A 360 6.90 28.43 -32.07
CA ARG A 360 5.74 27.84 -32.76
C ARG A 360 5.94 26.37 -33.14
N ASP A 361 7.19 25.94 -33.29
CA ASP A 361 7.54 24.59 -33.72
C ASP A 361 8.04 23.75 -32.53
N ALA A 362 7.11 23.07 -31.85
CA ALA A 362 7.45 22.27 -30.67
C ALA A 362 8.41 21.10 -30.95
N GLU A 363 8.54 20.68 -32.22
CA GLU A 363 9.44 19.60 -32.62
C GLU A 363 10.87 20.11 -32.91
N ASN A 364 11.03 21.38 -33.28
CA ASN A 364 12.32 21.98 -33.61
C ASN A 364 12.90 22.83 -32.46
N LEU A 365 13.34 22.15 -31.41
CA LEU A 365 13.97 22.80 -30.25
C LEU A 365 15.33 23.45 -30.55
N ALA A 366 15.96 23.15 -31.69
CA ALA A 366 17.27 23.71 -32.06
C ALA A 366 17.21 25.24 -32.23
N GLU A 367 16.12 25.76 -32.80
CA GLU A 367 15.92 27.20 -32.93
C GLU A 367 15.84 27.86 -31.55
N LEU A 368 15.10 27.26 -30.61
CA LEU A 368 14.97 27.76 -29.24
C LEU A 368 16.32 27.77 -28.52
N VAL A 369 17.08 26.68 -28.64
CA VAL A 369 18.42 26.54 -28.06
C VAL A 369 19.36 27.62 -28.60
N GLU A 370 19.35 27.87 -29.91
CA GLU A 370 20.19 28.91 -30.52
C GLU A 370 19.78 30.34 -30.13
N ARG A 371 18.47 30.59 -29.92
CA ARG A 371 17.98 31.85 -29.33
C ARG A 371 18.54 32.05 -27.92
N ALA A 372 18.50 31.01 -27.09
CA ALA A 372 19.01 31.07 -25.72
C ALA A 372 20.54 31.24 -25.67
N LYS A 373 21.30 30.55 -26.53
CA LYS A 373 22.76 30.70 -26.63
C LYS A 373 23.20 32.11 -27.03
N ARG A 374 22.48 32.77 -27.94
CA ARG A 374 22.80 34.15 -28.38
C ARG A 374 22.79 35.16 -27.24
N ILE A 375 21.88 34.97 -26.28
CA ILE A 375 21.78 35.85 -25.10
C ILE A 375 22.39 35.24 -23.84
N ALA A 376 23.11 34.13 -23.96
CA ALA A 376 23.84 33.56 -22.83
C ALA A 376 24.80 34.61 -22.26
N GLY A 377 24.71 34.86 -20.95
CA GLY A 377 25.50 35.91 -20.27
C GLY A 377 24.84 37.29 -20.20
N HIS A 378 23.76 37.56 -20.95
CA HIS A 378 23.11 38.88 -21.03
C HIS A 378 21.89 39.04 -20.08
N GLY A 379 21.76 38.17 -19.07
CA GLY A 379 20.64 38.18 -18.11
C GLY A 379 20.71 39.24 -17.00
N GLY A 380 21.69 40.15 -17.04
CA GLY A 380 21.91 41.16 -16.00
C GLY A 380 22.24 40.56 -14.62
N ASP A 381 21.79 41.22 -13.55
CA ASP A 381 22.02 40.81 -12.15
C ASP A 381 21.04 39.72 -11.64
N ASP A 382 20.02 39.35 -12.44
CA ASP A 382 19.05 38.34 -12.05
C ASP A 382 19.60 36.92 -12.27
N LEU A 383 20.08 36.31 -11.18
CA LEU A 383 20.62 34.95 -11.15
C LEU A 383 19.61 33.89 -11.64
N LYS A 384 18.31 34.04 -11.36
CA LYS A 384 17.30 33.09 -11.81
C LYS A 384 17.04 33.21 -13.30
N LEU A 385 16.98 34.43 -13.83
CA LEU A 385 16.82 34.66 -15.28
C LEU A 385 18.02 34.13 -16.06
N ARG A 386 19.24 34.34 -15.54
CA ARG A 386 20.46 33.74 -16.12
C ARG A 386 20.39 32.22 -16.11
N GLY A 387 20.01 31.62 -14.97
CA GLY A 387 19.82 30.17 -14.88
C GLY A 387 18.76 29.63 -15.83
N PHE A 388 17.69 30.39 -16.09
CA PHE A 388 16.64 30.03 -17.03
C PHE A 388 17.17 30.01 -18.48
N ILE A 389 17.88 31.07 -18.88
CA ILE A 389 18.54 31.16 -20.19
C ILE A 389 19.56 30.03 -20.38
N THR A 390 20.40 29.78 -19.38
CA THR A 390 21.41 28.71 -19.44
C THR A 390 20.76 27.33 -19.60
N ARG A 391 19.71 27.02 -18.86
CA ARG A 391 18.98 25.75 -19.03
C ARG A 391 18.28 25.66 -20.39
N LEU A 392 17.76 26.76 -20.92
CA LEU A 392 17.19 26.79 -22.28
C LEU A 392 18.25 26.56 -23.37
N ALA A 393 19.50 27.00 -23.15
CA ALA A 393 20.60 26.78 -24.09
C ALA A 393 21.07 25.32 -24.16
N GLU A 394 20.67 24.48 -23.21
CA GLU A 394 20.95 23.04 -23.13
C GLU A 394 19.65 22.22 -23.17
N PHE A 395 18.53 22.83 -23.55
CA PHE A 395 17.21 22.22 -23.48
C PHE A 395 17.02 21.12 -24.52
N ASP A 396 16.71 19.91 -24.04
CA ASP A 396 16.52 18.70 -24.86
C ASP A 396 15.04 18.30 -25.02
N GLY A 397 14.11 19.01 -24.36
CA GLY A 397 12.68 18.71 -24.38
C GLY A 397 12.24 17.55 -23.48
N SER A 398 13.17 16.88 -22.78
CA SER A 398 12.85 15.78 -21.88
C SER A 398 12.02 16.25 -20.67
N THR A 399 11.25 15.34 -20.08
CA THR A 399 10.50 15.60 -18.84
C THR A 399 11.42 16.11 -17.73
N GLN A 400 12.66 15.63 -17.68
CA GLN A 400 13.65 16.06 -16.70
C GLN A 400 14.11 17.51 -16.91
N SER A 401 14.43 17.91 -18.15
CA SER A 401 14.88 19.28 -18.43
C SER A 401 13.77 20.30 -18.17
N VAL A 402 12.51 19.98 -18.49
CA VAL A 402 11.35 20.82 -18.14
C VAL A 402 11.19 20.90 -16.63
N ALA A 403 11.30 19.79 -15.92
CA ALA A 403 11.21 19.77 -14.45
C ALA A 403 12.32 20.61 -13.79
N ASP A 404 13.54 20.60 -14.34
CA ASP A 404 14.65 21.40 -13.82
C ASP A 404 14.45 22.90 -14.04
N ILE A 405 13.90 23.29 -15.19
CA ILE A 405 13.51 24.68 -15.47
C ILE A 405 12.40 25.12 -14.51
N CYS A 406 11.36 24.30 -14.37
CA CYS A 406 10.26 24.52 -13.45
C CYS A 406 10.75 24.69 -12.01
N GLY A 407 11.67 23.82 -11.57
CA GLY A 407 12.26 23.85 -10.24
C GLY A 407 13.08 25.10 -9.98
N LEU A 408 13.84 25.59 -10.97
CA LEU A 408 14.58 26.86 -10.88
C LEU A 408 13.63 28.04 -10.69
N VAL A 409 12.63 28.14 -11.57
CA VAL A 409 11.68 29.25 -11.61
C VAL A 409 10.92 29.34 -10.28
N MET A 410 10.43 28.20 -9.80
CA MET A 410 9.74 28.10 -8.51
C MET A 410 10.67 28.15 -7.28
N GLY A 411 11.98 27.99 -7.47
CA GLY A 411 12.97 27.93 -6.38
C GLY A 411 12.88 26.68 -5.51
N LYS A 412 12.19 25.63 -5.98
CA LYS A 412 12.08 24.33 -5.29
C LYS A 412 11.84 23.20 -6.29
N PRO A 413 12.41 22.00 -6.08
CA PRO A 413 12.24 20.88 -7.00
C PRO A 413 10.77 20.49 -7.21
N VAL A 414 10.41 20.06 -8.41
CA VAL A 414 9.03 19.62 -8.76
C VAL A 414 8.56 18.48 -7.85
N THR A 415 9.49 17.64 -7.39
CA THR A 415 9.22 16.56 -6.42
C THR A 415 8.73 17.06 -5.05
N THR A 416 8.72 18.36 -4.78
CA THR A 416 8.25 18.94 -3.51
C THR A 416 6.94 19.74 -3.66
N TRP A 417 6.33 19.67 -4.84
CA TRP A 417 5.14 20.46 -5.17
C TRP A 417 3.86 19.84 -4.59
N HIS A 418 2.83 20.67 -4.44
CA HIS A 418 1.47 20.31 -4.04
C HIS A 418 0.49 20.81 -5.13
N ASP A 419 -0.80 20.92 -4.81
CA ASP A 419 -1.87 21.16 -5.79
C ASP A 419 -1.80 22.51 -6.52
N LEU A 420 -1.34 23.58 -5.86
CA LEU A 420 -1.36 24.93 -6.43
C LEU A 420 -0.10 25.27 -7.23
N GLU A 421 0.96 24.51 -7.03
CA GLU A 421 2.27 24.75 -7.62
C GLU A 421 2.28 24.64 -9.15
N PRO A 422 1.61 23.67 -9.80
CA PRO A 422 1.57 23.62 -11.26
C PRO A 422 0.99 24.90 -11.87
N SER A 423 -0.13 25.41 -11.33
CA SER A 423 -0.73 26.67 -11.81
C SER A 423 0.18 27.87 -11.56
N ARG A 424 0.85 27.93 -10.40
CA ARG A 424 1.83 28.99 -10.10
C ARG A 424 3.06 28.92 -11.01
N ALA A 425 3.55 27.70 -11.29
CA ALA A 425 4.67 27.46 -12.18
C ALA A 425 4.32 27.89 -13.61
N ALA A 426 3.11 27.61 -14.10
CA ALA A 426 2.67 28.07 -15.41
C ALA A 426 2.72 29.60 -15.52
N MET A 427 2.24 30.33 -14.50
CA MET A 427 2.30 31.81 -14.48
C MET A 427 3.75 32.32 -14.46
N GLN A 428 4.59 31.72 -13.60
CA GLN A 428 5.99 32.10 -13.51
C GLN A 428 6.76 31.78 -14.79
N LEU A 429 6.53 30.63 -15.43
CA LEU A 429 7.12 30.30 -16.73
C LEU A 429 6.77 31.34 -17.79
N SER A 430 5.51 31.80 -17.84
CA SER A 430 5.12 32.89 -18.74
C SER A 430 5.85 34.20 -18.44
N GLU A 431 6.05 34.54 -17.15
CA GLU A 431 6.82 35.71 -16.74
C GLU A 431 8.30 35.62 -17.15
N TYR A 432 8.97 34.48 -16.90
CA TYR A 432 10.37 34.27 -17.29
C TYR A 432 10.52 34.23 -18.81
N ALA A 433 9.57 33.64 -19.52
CA ALA A 433 9.56 33.66 -20.98
C ALA A 433 9.41 35.10 -21.53
N TYR A 434 8.57 35.94 -20.91
CA TYR A 434 8.48 37.35 -21.25
C TYR A 434 9.81 38.08 -21.03
N ARG A 435 10.44 37.87 -19.86
CA ARG A 435 11.73 38.48 -19.52
C ARG A 435 12.85 37.99 -20.44
N PHE A 436 12.83 36.72 -20.84
CA PHE A 436 13.71 36.15 -21.85
C PHE A 436 13.60 36.93 -23.16
N ARG A 437 12.38 37.10 -23.71
CA ARG A 437 12.17 37.85 -24.96
C ARG A 437 12.63 39.30 -24.84
N ARG A 438 12.50 39.91 -23.66
CA ARG A 438 13.00 41.27 -23.41
C ARG A 438 14.53 41.33 -23.46
N VAL A 439 15.22 40.35 -22.86
CA VAL A 439 16.69 40.25 -22.97
C VAL A 439 17.08 39.92 -24.41
N GLU A 440 16.34 39.03 -25.09
CA GLU A 440 16.52 38.73 -26.50
C GLU A 440 16.49 40.01 -27.34
N LEU A 441 15.58 40.94 -27.04
CA LEU A 441 15.41 42.21 -27.74
C LEU A 441 16.49 43.26 -27.46
N PHE A 442 16.82 43.48 -26.19
CA PHE A 442 17.70 44.58 -25.76
C PHE A 442 19.13 44.13 -25.44
N GLY A 443 19.41 42.83 -25.45
CA GLY A 443 20.70 42.24 -25.11
C GLY A 443 21.77 42.35 -26.18
N ASP A 444 21.52 43.10 -27.24
CA ASP A 444 22.45 43.33 -28.35
C ASP A 444 22.82 44.83 -28.40
N ASN A 445 24.05 45.17 -27.95
CA ASN A 445 25.02 46.02 -28.67
C ASN A 445 26.00 46.78 -27.75
N ASP A 446 27.27 46.36 -27.83
CA ASP A 446 28.47 47.18 -27.60
C ASP A 446 28.73 48.19 -28.77
N GLN A 447 27.75 48.39 -29.66
CA GLN A 447 27.82 49.30 -30.80
C GLN A 447 26.74 50.38 -30.75
N GLN A 448 27.07 51.59 -31.22
CA GLN A 448 26.23 52.78 -31.18
C GLN A 448 24.78 52.54 -31.66
N PRO A 449 23.78 53.24 -31.06
CA PRO A 449 22.36 52.96 -31.25
C PRO A 449 21.89 53.37 -32.66
N THR A 450 22.05 52.46 -33.62
CA THR A 450 21.44 52.54 -34.96
C THR A 450 20.23 51.61 -35.10
N GLN A 451 19.95 50.82 -34.05
CA GLN A 451 18.80 49.93 -33.99
C GLN A 451 17.78 50.48 -32.99
N THR A 452 16.54 50.70 -33.44
CA THR A 452 15.42 51.00 -32.55
C THR A 452 14.60 49.71 -32.40
N ALA A 453 14.73 49.05 -31.26
CA ALA A 453 13.86 47.93 -30.90
C ALA A 453 12.57 48.50 -30.31
N VAL A 454 11.43 48.24 -30.95
CA VAL A 454 10.12 48.65 -30.44
C VAL A 454 9.33 47.41 -30.06
N MET A 455 9.03 47.28 -28.78
CA MET A 455 8.10 46.27 -28.27
C MET A 455 6.76 46.97 -28.03
N VAL A 456 5.75 46.64 -28.84
CA VAL A 456 4.38 47.11 -28.60
C VAL A 456 3.58 45.93 -28.06
N MET A 457 3.20 46.03 -26.79
CA MET A 457 2.29 45.10 -26.16
C MET A 457 0.92 45.76 -26.10
N ALA A 458 -0.01 45.27 -26.92
CA ALA A 458 -1.35 45.81 -27.01
C ALA A 458 -2.34 44.68 -26.70
N GLY A 459 -2.88 44.68 -25.49
CA GLY A 459 -3.96 43.78 -25.08
C GLY A 459 -5.30 44.51 -25.16
N VAL A 460 -6.21 44.01 -26.00
CA VAL A 460 -7.62 44.44 -25.97
C VAL A 460 -8.44 43.22 -25.58
N GLY A 461 -9.00 43.21 -24.37
CA GLY A 461 -9.75 42.07 -23.82
C GLY A 461 -8.86 40.87 -23.43
N SER A 462 -9.35 39.65 -23.63
CA SER A 462 -8.69 38.39 -23.24
C SER A 462 -7.59 37.91 -24.20
N THR A 463 -7.30 38.66 -25.28
CA THR A 463 -6.28 38.31 -26.26
C THR A 463 -5.06 39.20 -26.10
N GLU A 464 -3.97 38.64 -25.59
CA GLU A 464 -2.67 39.30 -25.54
C GLU A 464 -1.99 39.20 -26.92
N ARG A 465 -1.93 40.32 -27.64
CA ARG A 465 -1.10 40.42 -28.85
C ARG A 465 0.14 41.24 -28.52
N SER A 466 1.24 40.54 -28.27
CA SER A 466 2.56 41.14 -28.18
C SER A 466 3.20 41.12 -29.56
N VAL A 467 3.42 42.27 -30.17
CA VAL A 467 4.20 42.37 -31.40
C VAL A 467 5.55 42.96 -31.07
N VAL A 468 6.57 42.18 -31.38
CA VAL A 468 7.96 42.52 -31.19
C VAL A 468 8.55 42.81 -32.56
N ARG A 469 9.02 44.04 -32.80
CA ARG A 469 9.77 44.36 -34.02
C ARG A 469 11.06 45.08 -33.71
N ARG A 470 12.14 44.58 -34.30
CA ARG A 470 13.39 45.32 -34.44
C ARG A 470 13.37 46.01 -35.79
N ALA A 471 13.56 47.32 -35.76
CA ALA A 471 13.79 48.11 -36.95
C ALA A 471 15.15 48.78 -36.84
N GLN A 472 15.99 48.56 -37.84
CA GLN A 472 17.17 49.40 -38.03
C GLN A 472 16.71 50.69 -38.73
N ILE A 473 16.73 51.80 -38.01
CA ILE A 473 16.33 53.11 -38.53
C ILE A 473 17.59 53.92 -38.75
N ALA A 474 17.98 54.10 -40.01
CA ALA A 474 19.11 54.95 -40.36
C ALA A 474 18.89 56.39 -39.87
N THR A 475 19.96 57.09 -39.48
CA THR A 475 19.90 58.46 -38.92
C THR A 475 19.18 59.44 -39.86
N GLY A 476 19.27 59.25 -41.18
CA GLY A 476 18.52 60.05 -42.17
C GLY A 476 17.01 59.81 -42.18
N ALA A 477 16.53 58.62 -41.79
CA ALA A 477 15.11 58.31 -41.67
C ALA A 477 14.48 58.94 -40.41
N GLN A 478 15.23 59.09 -39.32
CA GLN A 478 14.77 59.79 -38.11
C GLN A 478 14.38 61.24 -38.39
N GLN A 479 15.08 61.93 -39.31
CA GLN A 479 14.74 63.30 -39.71
C GLN A 479 13.38 63.39 -40.44
N ARG A 480 12.96 62.34 -41.16
CA ARG A 480 11.63 62.27 -41.80
C ARG A 480 10.51 61.93 -40.81
N LEU A 481 10.83 61.30 -39.68
CA LEU A 481 9.85 60.92 -38.65
C LEU A 481 9.45 62.11 -37.76
N GLY A 482 10.36 63.06 -37.52
CA GLY A 482 10.12 64.22 -36.64
C GLY A 482 8.87 65.02 -37.00
N PRO A 483 8.69 65.49 -38.25
CA PRO A 483 7.51 66.26 -38.64
C PRO A 483 6.19 65.48 -38.50
N LEU A 484 6.21 64.17 -38.77
CA LEU A 484 5.03 63.29 -38.62
C LEU A 484 4.68 63.06 -37.15
N LEU A 485 5.69 62.92 -36.29
CA LEU A 485 5.50 62.82 -34.83
C LEU A 485 4.92 64.11 -34.26
N ASP A 486 5.37 65.28 -34.74
CA ASP A 486 4.83 66.58 -34.30
C ASP A 486 3.37 66.77 -34.73
N GLU A 487 2.97 66.29 -35.92
CA GLU A 487 1.59 66.37 -36.40
C GLU A 487 0.65 65.43 -35.62
N LEU A 488 1.09 64.19 -35.38
CA LEU A 488 0.36 63.23 -34.53
C LEU A 488 0.27 63.73 -33.09
N GLY A 489 1.36 64.29 -32.55
CA GLY A 489 1.43 64.88 -31.21
C GLY A 489 0.40 65.99 -31.04
N LYS A 490 0.35 66.96 -31.96
CA LYS A 490 -0.66 68.03 -31.95
C LYS A 490 -2.09 67.50 -31.97
N THR A 491 -2.34 66.41 -32.70
CA THR A 491 -3.68 65.80 -32.80
C THR A 491 -4.07 65.14 -31.48
N LEU A 492 -3.14 64.45 -30.82
CA LEU A 492 -3.33 63.81 -29.52
C LEU A 492 -3.45 64.85 -28.39
N ASP A 493 -2.63 65.90 -28.41
CA ASP A 493 -2.67 67.01 -27.44
C ASP A 493 -3.98 67.80 -27.54
N ALA A 494 -4.46 68.06 -28.76
CA ALA A 494 -5.75 68.71 -29.00
C ALA A 494 -6.94 67.88 -28.50
N ALA A 495 -6.81 66.56 -28.46
CA ALA A 495 -7.84 65.66 -27.96
C ALA A 495 -7.90 65.61 -26.42
N GLN A 496 -6.93 66.23 -25.71
CA GLN A 496 -6.86 66.30 -24.23
C GLN A 496 -7.09 64.94 -23.55
N LEU A 497 -6.53 63.89 -24.15
CA LEU A 497 -6.66 62.53 -23.63
C LEU A 497 -5.74 62.34 -22.42
N GLU A 498 -6.21 61.55 -21.45
CA GLU A 498 -5.36 61.08 -20.36
C GLU A 498 -4.17 60.26 -20.92
N PRO A 499 -3.00 60.26 -20.26
CA PRO A 499 -1.81 59.55 -20.73
C PRO A 499 -2.05 58.07 -21.09
N ASP A 500 -2.86 57.38 -20.30
CA ASP A 500 -3.23 55.97 -20.54
C ASP A 500 -4.10 55.80 -21.80
N MET A 501 -4.94 56.79 -22.13
CA MET A 501 -5.75 56.79 -23.36
C MET A 501 -4.90 57.10 -24.60
N VAL A 502 -3.90 57.98 -24.48
CA VAL A 502 -2.91 58.23 -25.54
C VAL A 502 -2.13 56.94 -25.84
N LEU A 503 -1.71 56.22 -24.80
CA LEU A 503 -1.05 54.93 -24.94
C LEU A 503 -1.94 53.91 -25.67
N ALA A 504 -3.23 53.84 -25.32
CA ALA A 504 -4.18 52.95 -25.97
C ALA A 504 -4.38 53.26 -27.47
N VAL A 505 -4.45 54.55 -27.84
CA VAL A 505 -4.57 54.98 -29.24
C VAL A 505 -3.33 54.60 -30.04
N ILE A 506 -2.12 54.81 -29.49
CA ILE A 506 -0.86 54.41 -30.14
C ILE A 506 -0.81 52.88 -30.32
N ALA A 507 -1.23 52.13 -29.31
CA ALA A 507 -1.30 50.68 -29.34
C ALA A 507 -2.28 50.16 -30.43
N GLU A 508 -3.47 50.76 -30.54
CA GLU A 508 -4.44 50.42 -31.60
C GLU A 508 -3.92 50.76 -33.01
N LEU A 509 -3.31 51.94 -33.18
CA LEU A 509 -2.72 52.34 -34.46
C LEU A 509 -1.61 51.37 -34.88
N ALA A 510 -0.74 50.99 -33.94
CA ALA A 510 0.29 49.99 -34.18
C ALA A 510 -0.32 48.63 -34.59
N GLN A 511 -1.39 48.18 -33.94
CA GLN A 511 -2.08 46.93 -34.31
C GLN A 511 -2.70 46.97 -35.72
N ARG A 512 -3.21 48.11 -36.18
CA ARG A 512 -3.80 48.24 -37.53
C ARG A 512 -2.76 48.13 -38.64
N HIS A 513 -1.53 48.58 -38.38
CA HIS A 513 -0.48 48.69 -39.38
C HIS A 513 0.58 47.58 -39.30
N ILE A 514 0.73 46.92 -38.15
CA ILE A 514 1.74 45.88 -37.94
C ILE A 514 1.07 44.49 -37.91
N LYS A 515 1.34 43.68 -38.95
CA LYS A 515 0.93 42.27 -38.97
C LYS A 515 1.83 41.41 -38.08
N ASP A 516 1.23 40.43 -37.40
CA ASP A 516 1.92 39.41 -36.60
C ASP A 516 2.54 38.34 -37.52
N ASP A 517 3.69 38.68 -38.11
CA ASP A 517 4.39 37.86 -39.10
C ASP A 517 5.46 36.93 -38.48
N GLY A 518 5.47 36.79 -37.14
CA GLY A 518 6.61 36.24 -36.39
C GLY A 518 7.76 37.27 -36.29
N GLU A 519 8.70 37.05 -35.36
CA GLU A 519 9.86 37.92 -35.08
C GLU A 519 10.87 37.99 -36.26
N ARG A 520 10.43 38.42 -37.44
CA ARG A 520 11.33 38.73 -38.55
C ARG A 520 11.97 40.08 -38.27
N ASP A 521 13.30 40.11 -38.17
CA ASP A 521 14.08 41.33 -38.29
C ASP A 521 13.74 41.99 -39.64
N VAL A 522 13.15 43.19 -39.60
CA VAL A 522 12.91 43.98 -40.80
C VAL A 522 13.93 45.10 -40.83
N SER A 523 14.95 44.95 -41.68
CA SER A 523 15.78 46.09 -42.06
C SER A 523 14.99 46.93 -43.06
N VAL A 524 14.64 48.15 -42.67
CA VAL A 524 14.05 49.11 -43.60
C VAL A 524 15.21 49.81 -44.31
N ALA A 525 15.69 49.21 -45.40
CA ALA A 525 16.58 49.91 -46.32
C ALA A 525 15.75 50.92 -47.13
N LEU A 526 16.13 52.19 -47.10
CA LEU A 526 15.55 53.20 -47.98
C LEU A 526 15.95 52.86 -49.43
N SER A 527 15.01 52.38 -50.23
CA SER A 527 15.09 52.46 -51.68
C SER A 527 15.00 53.93 -52.09
N ALA A 528 16.04 54.43 -52.74
CA ALA A 528 16.13 55.78 -53.30
C ALA A 528 15.28 55.94 -54.57
N GLU A 529 13.98 55.63 -54.50
CA GLU A 529 13.03 55.93 -55.59
C GLU A 529 11.69 56.37 -55.00
N LYS A 530 11.60 57.65 -54.66
CA LYS A 530 10.41 58.52 -54.77
C LYS A 530 10.76 59.92 -54.23
N GLU A 531 11.68 60.57 -54.94
CA GLU A 531 11.67 62.02 -55.09
C GLU A 531 11.55 62.29 -56.60
N ALA A 532 10.29 62.45 -57.03
CA ALA A 532 9.90 63.13 -58.26
C ALA A 532 8.52 63.75 -58.00
#